data_AF-A0A1F4D7W1-F1
#
_entry.id   AF-A0A1F4D7W1-F1
#
_cell.length_a   1.000
_cell.length_b   1.000
_cell.length_c   1.000
_cell.angle_alpha   90.00
_cell.angle_beta   90.00
_cell.angle_gamma   90.00
#
_symmetry.space_group_name_H-M   'P 1'
#
loop_
_entity.id
_entity.type
_entity.pdbx_description
1 polymer ?
#
loop_
_entity_poly.entity_id
_entity_poly.type
_entity_poly.pdbx_seq_one_letter_code
_entity_poly.pdbx_strand_id
1 'polypeptide(L)' 'MGPSAGAEVVAAASPEERRRMIAEAAYFRAERRGFAVGGELDDWIQAEAEIDRLSELGSSRSKHSLRHM' A
#
# COMPACT_ATOMS: atom_id res chain seq x y z
N MET A 1 -0.26 -19.82 -12.33
CA MET A 1 0.13 -18.40 -12.37
C MET A 1 -1.04 -17.60 -11.80
N GLY A 2 -1.04 -17.35 -10.50
CA GLY A 2 -2.08 -16.58 -9.80
C GLY A 2 -1.95 -15.09 -10.12
N PRO A 3 -3.00 -14.29 -9.89
CA PRO A 3 -3.14 -12.98 -10.51
C PRO A 3 -2.07 -12.00 -10.00
N SER A 4 -1.45 -11.29 -10.93
CA SER A 4 -0.72 -10.06 -10.70
C SER A 4 -1.72 -8.98 -10.29
N ALA A 5 -2.27 -9.08 -9.07
CA ALA A 5 -3.32 -8.22 -8.53
C ALA A 5 -2.76 -7.19 -7.52
N GLY A 6 -1.52 -6.72 -7.73
CA GLY A 6 -0.92 -5.70 -6.86
C GLY A 6 -1.53 -4.30 -7.00
N ALA A 7 -2.35 -4.06 -8.03
CA ALA A 7 -2.84 -2.73 -8.38
C ALA A 7 -4.36 -2.53 -8.16
N GLU A 8 -5.14 -3.59 -7.91
CA GLU A 8 -6.61 -3.52 -8.01
C GLU A 8 -7.31 -3.31 -6.65
N VAL A 9 -6.66 -3.70 -5.54
CA VAL A 9 -7.33 -3.85 -4.23
C VAL A 9 -7.14 -2.68 -3.25
N VAL A 10 -6.34 -1.66 -3.60
CA VAL A 10 -6.05 -0.52 -2.69
C VAL A 10 -7.27 0.34 -2.36
N ALA A 11 -8.33 0.28 -3.17
CA ALA A 11 -9.49 1.17 -3.05
C ALA A 11 -10.39 0.88 -1.84
N ALA A 12 -10.29 -0.31 -1.23
CA ALA A 12 -11.06 -0.71 -0.04
C ALA A 12 -10.30 -1.74 0.83
N ALA A 13 -8.99 -1.58 0.96
CA ALA A 13 -8.15 -2.50 1.72
C ALA A 13 -8.57 -2.55 3.20
N SER A 14 -8.97 -3.71 3.69
CA SER A 14 -9.16 -3.99 5.12
C SER A 14 -7.86 -3.67 5.90
N PRO A 15 -7.93 -3.35 7.21
CA PRO A 15 -6.74 -2.99 7.99
C PRO A 15 -5.65 -4.07 8.00
N GLU A 16 -6.01 -5.35 7.82
CA GLU A 16 -5.05 -6.44 7.62
C GLU A 16 -4.39 -6.39 6.24
N GLU A 17 -5.16 -6.13 5.19
CA GLU A 17 -4.65 -6.00 3.83
C GLU A 17 -3.71 -4.80 3.72
N ARG A 18 -4.07 -3.66 4.33
CA ARG A 18 -3.20 -2.47 4.44
C ARG A 18 -1.86 -2.85 5.07
N ARG A 19 -1.86 -3.59 6.18
CA ARG A 19 -0.62 -4.04 6.85
C ARG A 19 0.22 -4.97 5.97
N ARG A 20 -0.40 -5.90 5.23
CA ARG A 20 0.33 -6.76 4.28
C ARG A 20 1.01 -5.94 3.20
N MET A 21 0.29 -5.01 2.59
CA MET A 21 0.85 -4.14 1.54
C MET A 21 2.00 -3.28 2.05
N ILE A 22 1.89 -2.74 3.27
CA ILE A 22 2.98 -2.00 3.91
C ILE A 22 4.19 -2.90 4.14
N ALA A 23 3.98 -4.11 4.66
CA ALA A 23 5.06 -5.05 4.94
C ALA A 23 5.79 -5.47 3.65
N GLU A 24 5.06 -5.77 2.58
CA GLU A 24 5.63 -6.08 1.26
C GLU A 24 6.43 -4.89 0.70
N ALA A 25 5.85 -3.69 0.75
CA ALA A 25 6.51 -2.50 0.24
C ALA A 25 7.74 -2.10 1.06
N ALA A 26 7.76 -2.37 2.38
CA ALA A 26 8.95 -2.21 3.22
C ALA A 26 10.00 -3.28 2.92
N TYR A 27 9.59 -4.53 2.69
CA TYR A 27 10.48 -5.63 2.31
C TYR A 27 11.23 -5.34 1.01
N PHE A 28 10.54 -4.89 -0.04
CA PHE A 28 11.21 -4.54 -1.30
C PHE A 28 12.16 -3.35 -1.17
N ARG A 29 11.84 -2.38 -0.29
CA ARG A 29 12.76 -1.28 0.02
C ARG A 29 14.02 -1.79 0.71
N ALA A 30 13.85 -2.62 1.74
CA ALA A 30 14.93 -3.27 2.45
C ALA A 30 15.80 -4.13 1.49
N GLU A 31 15.18 -4.89 0.59
CA GLU A 31 15.88 -5.69 -0.43
C GLU A 31 16.74 -4.81 -1.36
N ARG A 32 16.21 -3.66 -1.81
CA ARG A 32 16.94 -2.72 -2.68
C ARG A 32 18.16 -2.09 -2.02
N ARG A 33 18.16 -1.97 -0.69
CA ARG A 33 19.31 -1.51 0.12
C ARG A 33 20.17 -2.67 0.64
N GLY A 34 19.87 -3.92 0.24
CA GLY A 34 20.60 -5.10 0.68
C GLY A 34 20.40 -5.45 2.16
N PHE A 35 19.23 -5.15 2.72
CA PHE A 35 18.87 -5.38 4.11
C PHE A 35 19.89 -4.80 5.11
N ALA A 36 20.41 -3.61 4.81
CA ALA A 36 21.29 -2.91 5.73
C ALA A 36 20.61 -2.77 7.13
N VAL A 37 21.41 -2.72 8.19
CA VAL A 37 20.89 -2.47 9.55
C VAL A 37 20.61 -0.99 9.74
N GLY A 38 19.54 -0.65 10.46
CA GLY A 38 19.23 0.72 10.91
C GLY A 38 18.32 1.54 9.98
N GLY A 39 17.63 0.89 9.05
CA GLY A 39 16.71 1.58 8.12
C GLY A 39 15.38 0.86 7.94
N GLU A 40 15.16 -0.24 8.67
CA GLU A 40 13.90 -0.99 8.66
C GLU A 40 12.72 -0.08 9.02
N LEU A 41 12.94 0.83 9.97
CA LEU A 41 11.92 1.79 10.38
C LEU A 41 11.63 2.83 9.29
N ASP A 42 12.67 3.33 8.61
CA ASP A 42 12.50 4.29 7.50
C ASP A 42 11.76 3.62 6.33
N ASP A 43 12.17 2.41 5.96
CA ASP A 43 11.51 1.60 4.92
C ASP A 43 10.02 1.40 5.23
N TRP A 44 9.69 1.17 6.51
CA TRP A 44 8.32 0.98 6.96
C TRP A 44 7.51 2.29 6.94
N ILE A 45 8.07 3.40 7.42
CA ILE A 45 7.41 4.73 7.38
C ILE A 45 7.14 5.15 5.93
N GLN A 46 8.11 4.96 5.03
CA GLN A 46 7.97 5.26 3.61
C GLN A 46 6.92 4.35 2.95
N ALA A 47 6.85 3.08 3.36
CA ALA A 47 5.83 2.15 2.89
C ALA A 47 4.43 2.54 3.37
N GLU A 48 4.26 2.90 4.64
CA GLU A 48 2.99 3.39 5.18
C GLU A 48 2.49 4.60 4.40
N ALA A 49 3.34 5.62 4.21
CA ALA A 49 2.97 6.84 3.50
C ALA A 49 2.61 6.62 2.02
N GLU A 50 3.17 5.59 1.38
CA GLU A 50 2.80 5.20 0.01
C GLU A 50 1.41 4.56 -0.02
N ILE A 51 1.18 3.54 0.82
CA ILE A 51 -0.09 2.81 0.86
C ILE A 51 -1.23 3.72 1.32
N ASP A 52 -0.97 4.62 2.27
CA ASP A 52 -1.95 5.60 2.73
C ASP A 52 -2.41 6.50 1.58
N ARG A 53 -1.47 7.09 0.84
CA ARG A 53 -1.77 7.90 -0.37
C ARG A 53 -2.53 7.10 -1.42
N LEU A 54 -2.15 5.86 -1.69
CA LEU A 54 -2.86 5.00 -2.65
C LEU A 54 -4.29 4.69 -2.21
N SER A 55 -4.50 4.47 -0.91
CA SER A 55 -5.82 4.22 -0.33
C SER A 55 -6.69 5.48 -0.38
N GLU A 56 -6.15 6.65 -0.09
CA GLU A 56 -6.87 7.92 -0.21
C GLU A 56 -7.24 8.24 -1.66
N LEU A 57 -6.32 8.03 -2.60
CA LEU A 57 -6.54 8.23 -4.04
C LEU A 57 -7.56 7.24 -4.62
N GLY A 58 -7.56 5.99 -4.16
CA GLY A 58 -8.53 4.96 -4.54
C GLY A 58 -9.91 5.16 -3.91
N SER A 59 -9.95 5.53 -2.63
CA SER A 59 -11.18 5.83 -1.91
C SER A 59 -11.86 7.09 -2.44
N SER A 60 -11.09 8.06 -2.95
CA SER A 60 -11.63 9.25 -3.62
C SER A 60 -12.27 8.96 -4.99
N ARG A 61 -11.96 7.84 -5.66
CA ARG A 61 -12.71 7.40 -6.86
C ARG A 61 -14.07 6.81 -6.50
N SER A 62 -14.19 6.16 -5.35
CA SER A 62 -15.43 5.52 -4.90
C SER A 62 -16.40 6.45 -4.16
N LYS A 63 -16.01 7.70 -3.88
CA LYS A 63 -16.90 8.73 -3.30
C LYS A 63 -17.58 9.63 -4.35
N HIS A 64 -17.19 9.52 -5.63
CA HIS A 64 -17.78 10.33 -6.71
C HIS A 64 -18.91 9.63 -7.48
N SER A 65 -19.30 8.41 -7.09
CA SER A 65 -20.38 7.66 -7.75
C SER A 65 -21.60 7.41 -6.86
N LEU A 66 -21.86 8.29 -5.88
CA LEU A 66 -23.11 8.29 -5.11
C LEU A 66 -23.65 9.71 -4.88
N ARG A 67 -23.87 10.42 -5.99
CA ARG A 67 -24.80 11.54 -6.14
C ARG A 67 -25.42 11.34 -7.52
N HIS A 68 -26.74 11.51 -7.64
CA HIS A 68 -27.62 11.13 -8.77
C HIS A 68 -28.02 9.64 -8.72
N MET A 69 -29.29 9.25 -8.53
CA MET A 69 -30.58 9.91 -8.78
C MET A 69 -31.62 9.53 -7.71
#